data_AF-A0A6I7QMU8-F1
#
_entry.id   AF-A0A6I7QMU8-F1
#
_cell.length_a   1.000
_cell.length_b   1.000
_cell.length_c   1.000
_cell.angle_alpha   90.00
_cell.angle_beta   90.00
_cell.angle_gamma   90.00
#
_symmetry.space_group_name_H-M   'P 1'
#
loop_
_entity.id
_entity.type
_entity.pdbx_description
1 polymer ?
#
loop_
_entity_poly.entity_id
_entity_poly.type
_entity_poly.pdbx_seq_one_letter_code
_entity_poly.pdbx_strand_id
1 'polypeptide(L)'
;MLPLKAPTPVATASGTICQERLIFVPLYSKLKNYLDDIFQMPDSMVALLMRFLEQNNGKLSKRACEKEFSMLTMEEVQDIERRYKDLFPFHGK
;
A
#
# COMPACT_ATOMS: atom_id res chain seq x y z
N MET A 1 55.31 1.00 22.07
CA MET A 1 53.92 1.00 22.55
C MET A 1 53.26 2.28 22.04
N LEU A 2 52.48 2.21 20.96
CA LEU A 2 51.73 3.36 20.43
C LEU A 2 50.33 3.34 21.10
N PRO A 3 49.75 4.49 21.48
CA PRO A 3 48.43 4.52 22.09
C PRO A 3 47.40 3.97 21.10
N LEU A 4 46.56 3.05 21.60
CA LEU A 4 45.41 2.52 20.91
C LEU A 4 44.54 3.72 20.47
N LYS A 5 44.59 4.09 19.20
CA LYS A 5 43.70 5.11 18.64
C LYS A 5 42.29 4.58 18.84
N ALA A 6 41.52 5.23 19.72
CA ALA A 6 40.12 4.90 19.93
C ALA A 6 39.43 4.78 18.57
N PRO A 7 38.60 3.75 18.34
CA PRO A 7 37.87 3.65 17.09
C PRO A 7 37.03 4.93 16.97
N THR A 8 37.28 5.66 15.89
CA THR A 8 36.41 6.74 15.44
C THR A 8 34.97 6.25 15.45
N PRO A 9 33.99 7.02 15.96
CA PRO A 9 32.59 6.69 15.75
C PRO A 9 32.34 6.77 14.25
N VAL A 10 32.33 5.62 13.59
CA VAL A 10 31.76 5.53 12.27
C VAL A 10 30.28 5.83 12.46
N ALA A 11 29.86 7.02 12.04
CA ALA A 11 28.45 7.32 11.88
C ALA A 11 27.95 6.43 10.73
N THR A 12 27.60 5.18 11.03
CA THR A 12 26.88 4.31 10.11
C THR A 12 25.43 4.79 10.09
N ALA A 13 25.17 5.81 9.29
CA ALA A 13 23.83 6.11 8.81
C ALA A 13 23.40 4.99 7.85
N SER A 14 22.83 3.90 8.37
CA SER A 14 22.01 2.99 7.57
C SER A 14 20.56 3.22 8.00
N GLY A 15 19.79 3.78 7.06
CA GLY A 15 18.50 4.42 7.29
C GLY A 15 17.52 3.55 8.08
N THR A 16 17.07 4.10 9.20
CA THR A 16 15.90 3.62 9.93
C THR A 16 14.69 3.72 9.00
N ILE A 17 14.31 2.60 8.38
CA ILE A 17 13.00 2.51 7.71
C ILE A 17 11.95 2.71 8.79
N CYS A 18 11.14 3.77 8.68
CA CYS A 18 10.06 4.04 9.64
C CYS A 18 9.11 2.83 9.73
N GLN A 19 8.65 2.48 10.93
CA GLN A 19 7.80 1.30 11.17
C GLN A 19 6.55 1.25 10.27
N GLU A 20 5.96 2.40 9.97
CA GLU A 20 4.81 2.54 9.07
C GLU A 20 5.11 1.98 7.66
N ARG A 21 6.31 2.24 7.12
CA ARG A 21 6.74 1.72 5.82
C ARG A 21 6.89 0.20 5.85
N LEU A 22 7.40 -0.36 6.95
CA LEU A 22 7.57 -1.80 7.12
C LEU A 22 6.25 -2.55 7.17
N ILE A 23 5.19 -1.93 7.69
CA ILE A 23 3.83 -2.48 7.70
C ILE A 23 3.14 -2.29 6.34
N PHE A 24 3.36 -1.14 5.68
CA PHE A 24 2.70 -0.80 4.43
C PHE A 24 3.08 -1.73 3.26
N VAL A 25 4.37 -2.02 3.07
CA VAL A 25 4.86 -2.88 1.96
C VAL A 25 4.19 -4.27 1.91
N PRO A 26 4.10 -5.03 3.03
CA PRO A 26 3.43 -6.33 3.00
C PRO A 26 1.91 -6.22 2.85
N LEU A 27 1.27 -5.17 3.36
CA LEU A 27 -0.18 -4.95 3.16
C LEU A 27 -0.51 -4.63 1.71
N TYR A 28 0.29 -3.77 1.07
CA TYR A 28 0.19 -3.48 -0.36
C TYR A 28 0.33 -4.76 -1.18
N SER A 29 1.35 -5.57 -0.88
CA SER A 29 1.58 -6.83 -1.57
C SER A 29 0.41 -7.81 -1.41
N LYS A 30 -0.20 -7.88 -0.23
CA LYS A 30 -1.40 -8.71 0.01
C LYS A 30 -2.60 -8.26 -0.82
N LEU A 31 -2.86 -6.96 -0.92
CA LEU A 31 -3.95 -6.46 -1.74
C LEU A 31 -3.65 -6.67 -3.23
N LYS A 32 -2.41 -6.39 -3.66
CA LYS A 32 -1.98 -6.61 -5.04
C LYS A 32 -2.20 -8.06 -5.47
N ASN A 33 -1.73 -9.02 -4.70
CA ASN A 33 -1.89 -10.44 -5.05
C ASN A 33 -3.36 -10.84 -5.13
N TYR A 34 -4.20 -10.37 -4.19
CA TYR A 34 -5.64 -10.60 -4.27
C TYR A 34 -6.26 -10.02 -5.55
N LEU A 35 -5.86 -8.81 -5.95
CA LEU A 35 -6.39 -8.16 -7.15
C LEU A 35 -5.93 -8.84 -8.45
N ASP A 36 -4.70 -9.35 -8.46
CA ASP A 36 -4.15 -10.10 -9.58
C ASP A 36 -4.82 -11.48 -9.69
N ASP A 37 -4.94 -12.21 -8.57
CA ASP A 37 -5.50 -13.57 -8.53
C ASP A 37 -6.99 -13.60 -8.93
N ILE A 38 -7.77 -12.60 -8.50
CA ILE A 38 -9.23 -12.60 -8.70
C ILE A 38 -9.63 -11.82 -9.97
N PHE A 39 -8.93 -10.75 -10.31
CA PHE A 39 -9.35 -9.82 -11.36
C PHE A 39 -8.32 -9.63 -12.48
N GLN A 40 -7.16 -10.29 -12.41
CA GLN A 40 -6.03 -10.15 -13.36
C GLN A 40 -5.66 -8.68 -13.62
N MET A 41 -5.71 -7.86 -12.57
CA MET A 41 -5.44 -6.43 -12.69
C MET A 41 -3.94 -6.16 -12.89
N PRO A 42 -3.55 -5.39 -13.92
CA PRO A 42 -2.16 -5.00 -14.08
C PRO A 42 -1.73 -4.02 -12.98
N ASP A 43 -0.41 -3.99 -12.68
CA ASP A 43 0.20 -3.15 -11.64
C ASP A 43 -0.22 -1.68 -11.69
N SER A 44 -0.35 -1.11 -12.88
CA SER A 44 -0.77 0.29 -13.08
C SER A 44 -2.19 0.55 -12.56
N MET A 45 -3.08 -0.43 -12.73
CA MET A 45 -4.47 -0.34 -12.30
C MET A 45 -4.60 -0.55 -10.80
N VAL A 46 -3.81 -1.46 -10.21
CA VAL A 46 -3.69 -1.63 -8.76
C VAL A 46 -3.19 -0.33 -8.10
N ALA A 47 -2.15 0.29 -8.67
CA ALA A 47 -1.62 1.55 -8.17
C ALA A 47 -2.67 2.68 -8.25
N LEU A 48 -3.46 2.73 -9.32
CA LEU A 48 -4.54 3.70 -9.47
C LEU A 48 -5.66 3.47 -8.44
N LEU A 49 -6.07 2.21 -8.25
CA LEU A 49 -7.08 1.80 -7.29
C LEU A 49 -6.68 2.17 -5.86
N MET A 50 -5.44 1.87 -5.48
CA MET A 50 -4.88 2.26 -4.18
C MET A 50 -4.97 3.77 -3.95
N ARG A 51 -4.60 4.58 -4.94
CA ARG A 51 -4.69 6.05 -4.83
C ARG A 51 -6.12 6.53 -4.61
N PHE A 52 -7.10 5.97 -5.32
CA PHE A 52 -8.50 6.35 -5.14
C PHE A 52 -9.02 5.96 -3.76
N LEU A 53 -8.69 4.77 -3.27
CA LEU A 53 -9.07 4.31 -1.93
C LEU A 53 -8.42 5.16 -0.84
N GLU A 54 -7.13 5.44 -0.94
CA GLU A 54 -6.42 6.32 0.01
C GLU A 54 -7.05 7.73 0.07
N GLN A 55 -7.35 8.33 -1.08
CA GLN A 55 -7.91 9.69 -1.15
C GLN A 55 -9.34 9.80 -0.64
N ASN A 56 -10.13 8.73 -0.75
CA ASN A 56 -11.56 8.72 -0.43
C ASN A 56 -11.87 7.84 0.79
N ASN A 57 -10.90 7.68 1.70
CA ASN A 57 -11.08 6.98 2.97
C ASN A 57 -11.58 5.53 2.82
N GLY A 58 -10.96 4.80 1.90
CA GLY A 58 -11.25 3.41 1.57
C GLY A 58 -12.53 3.22 0.76
N LYS A 59 -12.95 4.21 -0.04
CA LYS A 59 -14.10 4.10 -0.95
C LYS A 59 -13.75 4.51 -2.38
N LEU A 60 -14.40 3.93 -3.37
CA LEU A 60 -14.33 4.40 -4.74
C LEU A 60 -15.49 5.37 -5.01
N SER A 61 -15.20 6.47 -5.69
CA SER A 61 -16.27 7.36 -6.15
C SER A 61 -17.03 6.72 -7.30
N LYS A 62 -18.32 7.06 -7.45
CA LYS A 62 -19.15 6.61 -8.57
C LYS A 62 -18.47 6.82 -9.93
N ARG A 63 -17.84 7.99 -10.12
CA ARG A 63 -17.09 8.32 -11.33
C ARG A 63 -15.86 7.42 -11.54
N ALA A 64 -15.13 7.08 -10.48
CA ALA A 64 -13.98 6.18 -10.58
C ALA A 64 -14.42 4.76 -10.98
N CYS A 65 -15.50 4.26 -10.37
CA CYS A 65 -16.10 2.98 -10.76
C CYS A 65 -16.53 2.99 -12.24
N GLU A 66 -17.21 4.04 -12.71
CA GLU A 66 -17.74 4.08 -14.08
C GLU A 66 -16.67 4.36 -15.16
N LYS A 67 -15.58 5.07 -14.83
CA LYS A 67 -14.58 5.50 -15.83
C LYS A 67 -13.30 4.69 -15.79
N GLU A 68 -12.78 4.41 -14.60
CA GLU A 68 -11.46 3.81 -14.41
C GLU A 68 -11.58 2.31 -14.10
N PHE A 69 -12.69 1.90 -13.46
CA PHE A 69 -12.92 0.52 -13.01
C PHE A 69 -14.23 -0.06 -13.54
N SER A 70 -14.62 0.30 -14.76
CA SER A 70 -15.91 -0.12 -15.36
C SER A 70 -16.03 -1.63 -15.58
N MET A 71 -14.90 -2.34 -15.53
CA MET A 71 -14.84 -3.79 -15.56
C MET A 71 -15.24 -4.45 -14.23
N LEU A 72 -15.33 -3.68 -13.14
CA LEU A 72 -15.77 -4.17 -11.83
C LEU A 72 -17.27 -3.99 -11.65
N THR A 73 -17.91 -5.03 -11.15
CA THR A 73 -19.28 -5.00 -10.66
C THR A 73 -19.36 -4.28 -9.31
N MET A 74 -20.58 -3.89 -8.92
CA MET A 74 -20.81 -3.24 -7.64
C MET A 74 -20.44 -4.13 -6.45
N GLU A 75 -20.63 -5.45 -6.57
CA GLU A 75 -20.28 -6.43 -5.54
C GLU A 75 -18.75 -6.52 -5.38
N GLU A 76 -18.02 -6.59 -6.48
CA GLU A 76 -16.55 -6.64 -6.48
C GLU A 76 -15.94 -5.35 -5.91
N VAL A 77 -16.52 -4.19 -6.25
CA VAL A 77 -16.11 -2.91 -5.65
C VAL A 77 -16.30 -2.95 -4.13
N GLN A 78 -17.45 -3.43 -3.64
CA GLN A 78 -17.71 -3.52 -2.20
C GLN A 78 -16.74 -4.47 -1.50
N ASP A 79 -16.41 -5.61 -2.12
CA ASP A 79 -15.45 -6.56 -1.59
C ASP A 79 -14.04 -5.98 -1.53
N ILE A 80 -13.61 -5.24 -2.56
CA ILE A 80 -12.32 -4.56 -2.58
C ILE A 80 -12.26 -3.47 -1.49
N GLU A 81 -13.31 -2.64 -1.37
CA GLU A 81 -13.39 -1.60 -0.33
C GLU A 81 -13.32 -2.20 1.08
N ARG A 82 -14.03 -3.31 1.31
CA ARG A 82 -14.00 -4.03 2.59
C ARG A 82 -12.59 -4.56 2.87
N ARG A 83 -12.00 -5.25 1.90
CA ARG A 83 -10.66 -5.84 2.03
C ARG A 83 -9.59 -4.79 2.27
N TYR A 84 -9.71 -3.63 1.64
CA TYR A 84 -8.82 -2.50 1.87
C TYR A 84 -8.92 -2.00 3.31
N LYS A 85 -10.12 -1.80 3.84
CA LYS A 85 -10.31 -1.37 5.24
C LYS A 85 -9.79 -2.38 6.25
N ASP A 86 -9.97 -3.67 5.98
CA ASP A 86 -9.45 -4.75 6.82
C ASP A 86 -7.91 -4.76 6.85
N LEU A 87 -7.27 -4.48 5.71
CA LEU A 87 -5.81 -4.45 5.60
C LEU A 87 -5.20 -3.13 6.11
N PHE A 88 -5.89 -2.00 5.94
CA PHE A 88 -5.37 -0.66 6.23
C PHE A 88 -6.23 0.10 7.26
N PRO A 89 -6.41 -0.40 8.50
CA PRO A 89 -7.29 0.20 9.50
C PRO A 89 -6.86 1.58 10.00
N PHE A 90 -5.62 2.01 9.72
CA PHE A 90 -5.03 3.26 10.23
C PHE A 90 -4.71 4.30 9.13
N HIS A 91 -5.02 4.03 7.85
CA HIS A 91 -4.68 4.94 6.74
C HIS A 91 -5.83 5.87 6.32
N GLY A 92 -7.00 5.73 6.94
CA GLY A 92 -8.12 6.63 6.77
C GLY A 92 -8.05 7.80 7.73
N LYS A 93 -7.67 9.00 7.25
CA LYS A 93 -7.77 10.24 8.03
C LYS A 93 -9.19 10.80 8.01
#